data_AF-A0A7S4FHE4-F1
#
_entry.id   AF-A0A7S4FHE4-F1
#
_cell.length_a   1.000
_cell.length_b   1.000
_cell.length_c   1.000
_cell.angle_alpha   90.00
_cell.angle_beta   90.00
_cell.angle_gamma   90.00
#
_symmetry.space_group_name_H-M   'P 1'
#
loop_
_entity.id
_entity.type
_entity.pdbx_description
1 polymer ?
#
loop_
_entity_poly.entity_id
_entity_poly.type
_entity_poly.pdbx_seq_one_letter_code
_entity_poly.pdbx_strand_id
1 'polypeptide(L)'
;LLFPSKLSKCSHRLEMLRAAGGSPLFNVTGGYLSREQQEEFQGVIHTAGNWEWSRRLKFEMFMGPAILSPIYSCKEWYAEGFLPWEHFVPVAANWSNLTDAMEWVLDHPNDTQAMVERRQQYACRMLTPMGLMQYLRQLLVGYAGLLTYNVTRDNTTIPFTTATRRLDLIRRPRKR
;
A
#
# COMPACT_ATOMS: atom_id res chain seq x y z
N LEU A 1 -15.28 -4.35 23.79
CA LEU A 1 -14.44 -3.64 22.79
C LEU A 1 -14.58 -4.35 21.46
N LEU A 2 -15.34 -3.76 20.53
CA LEU A 2 -15.46 -4.29 19.17
C LEU A 2 -14.17 -3.94 18.43
N PHE A 3 -13.35 -4.94 18.13
CA PHE A 3 -12.22 -4.76 17.21
C PHE A 3 -12.79 -4.48 15.82
N PRO A 4 -12.21 -3.55 15.04
CA PRO A 4 -12.55 -3.47 13.64
C PRO A 4 -12.35 -4.84 12.99
N SER A 5 -13.28 -5.28 12.15
CA SER A 5 -13.33 -6.64 11.61
C SER A 5 -11.97 -7.00 11.02
N LYS A 6 -11.33 -8.02 11.60
CA LYS A 6 -10.04 -8.53 11.16
C LYS A 6 -10.07 -9.14 9.76
N LEU A 7 -11.23 -9.18 9.09
CA LEU A 7 -11.42 -9.92 7.85
C LEU A 7 -11.88 -8.97 6.75
N SER A 8 -10.95 -8.54 5.89
CA SER A 8 -11.39 -8.03 4.59
C SER A 8 -12.08 -9.17 3.82
N LYS A 9 -13.18 -8.87 3.14
CA LYS A 9 -13.94 -9.81 2.29
C LYS A 9 -13.21 -10.23 1.01
N CYS A 10 -11.92 -9.95 0.92
CA CYS A 10 -11.10 -10.06 -0.26
C CYS A 10 -10.08 -11.16 -0.09
N SER A 11 -10.17 -12.19 -0.96
CA SER A 11 -9.32 -13.38 -0.90
C SER A 11 -7.82 -13.06 -0.99
N HIS A 12 -7.46 -11.94 -1.63
CA HIS A 12 -6.08 -11.50 -1.80
C HIS A 12 -5.41 -10.99 -0.52
N ARG A 13 -6.18 -10.67 0.53
CA ARG A 13 -5.63 -10.15 1.78
C ARG A 13 -4.62 -11.10 2.44
N LEU A 14 -4.94 -12.40 2.51
CA LEU A 14 -4.06 -13.39 3.14
C LEU A 14 -2.73 -13.52 2.37
N GLU A 15 -2.77 -13.40 1.04
CA GLU A 15 -1.58 -13.41 0.20
C GLU A 15 -0.70 -12.19 0.48
N MET A 16 -1.31 -11.01 0.62
CA MET A 16 -0.62 -9.76 0.91
C MET A 16 0.03 -9.74 2.29
N LEU A 17 -0.64 -10.25 3.32
CA LEU A 17 -0.08 -10.35 4.68
C LEU A 17 1.16 -11.27 4.70
N ARG A 18 1.09 -12.41 4.00
CA ARG A 18 2.20 -13.37 3.89
C ARG A 18 3.36 -12.86 3.05
N ALA A 19 3.09 -12.14 1.95
CA ALA A 19 4.12 -11.59 1.06
C ALA A 19 5.00 -10.52 1.72
N ALA A 20 4.56 -9.95 2.84
CA ALA A 20 5.31 -8.96 3.62
C ALA A 20 6.36 -9.57 4.58
N GLY A 21 6.42 -10.91 4.70
CA GLY A 21 7.31 -11.64 5.60
C GLY A 21 8.78 -11.61 5.18
N GLY A 22 9.44 -10.46 5.29
CA GLY A 22 10.89 -10.33 5.24
C GLY A 22 11.45 -9.97 6.61
N SER A 23 12.54 -10.63 7.03
CA SER A 23 13.29 -10.26 8.24
C SER A 23 13.74 -8.80 8.16
N PRO A 24 13.73 -8.04 9.27
CA PRO A 24 14.17 -6.65 9.26
C PRO A 24 15.63 -6.55 8.79
N LEU A 25 15.91 -5.58 7.91
CA LEU A 25 17.27 -5.26 7.44
C LEU A 25 18.12 -4.52 8.50
N PHE A 26 17.55 -4.22 9.67
CA PHE A 26 18.18 -3.42 10.72
C PHE A 26 17.89 -4.02 12.09
N ASN A 27 18.84 -3.87 13.01
CA ASN A 27 18.74 -4.37 14.36
C ASN A 27 17.82 -3.44 15.18
N VAL A 28 16.56 -3.85 15.36
CA VAL A 28 15.56 -3.06 16.10
C VAL A 28 15.55 -3.55 17.55
N THR A 29 15.94 -2.68 18.48
CA THR A 29 16.01 -2.96 19.93
C THR A 29 14.65 -3.31 20.57
N GLY A 30 13.53 -3.06 19.88
CA GLY A 30 12.17 -3.35 20.33
C GLY A 30 11.50 -4.59 19.71
N GLY A 31 12.25 -5.42 18.97
CA GLY A 31 11.69 -6.56 18.24
C GLY A 31 10.87 -6.15 17.02
N TYR A 32 10.79 -7.06 16.03
CA TYR A 32 9.97 -6.85 14.83
C TYR A 32 8.60 -7.51 15.02
N LEU A 33 7.53 -6.74 14.84
CA LEU A 33 6.17 -7.28 14.81
C LEU A 33 5.80 -7.70 13.38
N SER A 34 5.34 -8.94 13.22
CA SER A 34 4.72 -9.40 11.97
C SER A 34 3.47 -8.58 11.66
N ARG A 35 2.96 -8.66 10.42
CA ARG A 35 1.72 -7.97 10.06
C ARG A 35 0.53 -8.50 10.84
N GLU A 36 0.48 -9.82 11.03
CA GLU A 36 -0.53 -10.50 11.82
C GLU A 36 -0.53 -9.97 13.27
N GLN A 37 0.65 -9.79 13.87
CA GLN A 37 0.77 -9.20 15.22
C GLN A 37 0.33 -7.73 15.24
N GLN A 38 0.63 -6.96 14.19
CA GLN A 38 0.16 -5.58 14.08
C GLN A 38 -1.37 -5.48 13.97
N GLU A 39 -2.07 -6.53 13.53
CA GLU A 39 -3.54 -6.57 13.48
C GLU A 39 -4.21 -6.81 14.82
N GLU A 40 -3.44 -7.04 15.88
CA GLU A 40 -3.95 -7.13 17.25
C GLU A 40 -4.27 -5.74 17.83
N PHE A 41 -3.78 -4.67 17.21
CA PHE A 41 -4.01 -3.29 17.63
C PHE A 41 -5.26 -2.68 17.01
N GLN A 42 -5.84 -1.67 17.67
CA GLN A 42 -6.98 -0.93 17.13
C GLN A 42 -6.56 0.13 16.09
N GLY A 43 -5.34 0.65 16.20
CA GLY A 43 -4.78 1.64 15.29
C GLY A 43 -3.30 1.36 14.99
N VAL A 44 -2.86 1.74 13.79
CA VAL A 44 -1.46 1.72 13.36
C VAL A 44 -1.06 3.09 12.83
N ILE A 45 0.14 3.54 13.21
CA ILE A 45 0.68 4.81 12.74
C ILE A 45 1.40 4.59 11.41
N HIS A 46 0.90 5.22 10.35
CA HIS A 46 1.56 5.23 9.06
C HIS A 46 2.53 6.40 8.94
N THR A 47 3.80 6.10 9.17
CA THR A 47 4.93 6.98 8.87
C THR A 47 5.48 6.70 7.47
N ALA A 48 5.76 7.77 6.74
CA ALA A 48 6.58 7.71 5.56
C ALA A 48 8.08 7.74 5.88
N GLY A 49 8.89 7.27 4.93
CA GLY A 49 10.34 7.31 5.01
C GLY A 49 10.92 8.40 4.12
N ASN A 50 11.99 8.06 3.40
CA ASN A 50 12.66 8.94 2.46
C ASN A 50 11.67 9.48 1.41
N TRP A 51 11.65 10.81 1.24
CA TRP A 51 10.72 11.52 0.33
C TRP A 51 9.25 11.16 0.53
N GLU A 52 8.82 11.08 1.79
CA GLU A 52 7.41 10.87 2.13
C GLU A 52 6.80 9.58 1.52
N TRP A 53 7.66 8.60 1.19
CA TRP A 53 7.23 7.33 0.62
C TRP A 53 7.41 6.17 1.59
N SER A 54 6.48 5.22 1.57
CA SER A 54 6.59 3.96 2.31
C SER A 54 5.95 2.80 1.55
N ARG A 55 6.74 1.76 1.32
CA ARG A 55 6.27 0.49 0.74
C ARG A 55 5.22 -0.21 1.62
N ARG A 56 5.08 0.22 2.87
CA ARG A 56 4.19 -0.39 3.86
C ARG A 56 2.70 -0.10 3.59
N LEU A 57 2.39 1.06 3.00
CA LEU A 57 1.01 1.55 2.87
C LEU A 57 0.09 0.52 2.20
N LYS A 58 0.52 -0.04 1.06
CA LYS A 58 -0.24 -1.09 0.35
C LYS A 58 -0.58 -2.32 1.18
N PHE A 59 0.19 -2.65 2.23
CA PHE A 59 -0.13 -3.75 3.13
C PHE A 59 -1.15 -3.30 4.18
N GLU A 60 -0.93 -2.14 4.80
CA GLU A 60 -1.84 -1.56 5.80
C GLU A 60 -3.24 -1.33 5.24
N MET A 61 -3.36 -1.02 3.95
CA MET A 61 -4.64 -0.88 3.27
C MET A 61 -5.51 -2.15 3.30
N PHE A 62 -4.91 -3.34 3.42
CA PHE A 62 -5.64 -4.60 3.61
C PHE A 62 -5.83 -5.01 5.07
N MET A 63 -5.13 -4.36 6.01
CA MET A 63 -5.14 -4.77 7.41
C MET A 63 -6.46 -4.38 8.11
N GLY A 64 -6.69 -4.87 9.33
CA GLY A 64 -7.84 -4.52 10.17
C GLY A 64 -7.77 -3.21 10.98
N PRO A 65 -6.62 -2.78 11.53
CA PRO A 65 -6.54 -1.57 12.36
C PRO A 65 -6.86 -0.28 11.60
N ALA A 66 -7.29 0.76 12.30
CA ALA A 66 -7.35 2.12 11.76
C ALA A 66 -5.94 2.60 11.36
N ILE A 67 -5.81 3.31 10.24
CA ILE A 67 -4.54 3.96 9.88
C ILE A 67 -4.60 5.39 10.38
N LEU A 68 -3.60 5.82 11.14
CA LEU A 68 -3.38 7.20 11.53
C LEU A 68 -2.20 7.74 10.72
N SER A 69 -2.43 8.76 9.89
CA SER A 69 -1.39 9.22 8.96
C SER A 69 -1.47 10.70 8.60
N PRO A 70 -0.33 11.41 8.48
CA PRO A 70 -0.27 12.68 7.78
C PRO A 70 -0.70 12.54 6.32
N ILE A 71 -1.10 13.65 5.73
CA ILE A 71 -1.30 13.74 4.29
C ILE A 71 0.07 14.00 3.66
N TYR A 72 0.57 13.03 2.90
CA TYR A 72 1.84 13.13 2.19
C TYR A 72 1.66 13.73 0.79
N SER A 73 2.66 14.49 0.37
CA SER A 73 2.75 15.07 -0.98
C SER A 73 3.22 14.03 -2.00
N CYS A 74 4.14 13.15 -1.61
CA CYS A 74 4.61 12.07 -2.45
C CYS A 74 3.70 10.84 -2.32
N LYS A 75 3.17 10.39 -3.45
CA LYS A 75 2.17 9.33 -3.52
C LYS A 75 2.58 8.27 -4.54
N GLU A 76 2.31 7.01 -4.20
CA GLU A 76 2.23 5.96 -5.22
C GLU A 76 0.92 6.10 -6.01
N TRP A 77 0.85 5.53 -7.20
CA TRP A 77 -0.31 5.63 -8.11
C TRP A 77 -1.66 5.25 -7.48
N TYR A 78 -1.67 4.33 -6.52
CA TYR A 78 -2.87 3.90 -5.83
C TYR A 78 -3.29 4.84 -4.70
N ALA A 79 -2.41 5.73 -4.24
CA ALA A 79 -2.67 6.62 -3.12
C ALA A 79 -3.49 7.87 -3.50
N GLU A 80 -3.72 8.13 -4.80
CA GLU A 80 -4.58 9.25 -5.22
C GLU A 80 -6.04 9.08 -4.80
N GLY A 81 -6.56 7.85 -4.81
CA GLY A 81 -7.89 7.54 -4.28
C GLY A 81 -7.89 7.16 -2.79
N PHE A 82 -6.77 7.30 -2.08
CA PHE A 82 -6.67 7.01 -0.64
C PHE A 82 -6.90 8.29 0.18
N LEU A 83 -8.17 8.59 0.43
CA LEU A 83 -8.64 9.85 1.00
C LEU A 83 -8.74 9.87 2.55
N PRO A 84 -8.46 11.03 3.19
CA PRO A 84 -8.62 11.21 4.64
C PRO A 84 -10.09 11.14 5.04
N TRP A 85 -10.36 10.63 6.25
CA TRP A 85 -11.69 10.33 6.81
C TRP A 85 -12.54 9.30 6.03
N GLU A 86 -12.19 9.00 4.78
CA GLU A 86 -12.78 7.90 4.03
C GLU A 86 -12.08 6.57 4.31
N HIS A 87 -10.74 6.59 4.32
CA HIS A 87 -9.89 5.39 4.41
C HIS A 87 -8.90 5.40 5.58
N PHE A 88 -8.60 6.57 6.15
CA PHE A 88 -7.69 6.72 7.29
C PHE A 88 -8.03 7.97 8.12
N VAL A 89 -7.53 8.01 9.35
CA VAL A 89 -7.65 9.17 10.24
C VAL A 89 -6.45 10.11 9.99
N PRO A 90 -6.68 11.34 9.49
CA PRO A 90 -5.59 12.26 9.24
C PRO A 90 -4.99 12.80 10.54
N VAL A 91 -3.66 12.88 10.59
CA VAL A 91 -2.93 13.55 11.68
C VAL A 91 -2.08 14.69 11.12
N ALA A 92 -1.74 15.64 11.97
CA ALA A 92 -0.87 16.76 11.62
C ALA A 92 0.54 16.26 11.27
N ALA A 93 1.23 16.94 10.35
CA ALA A 93 2.58 16.55 9.92
C ALA A 93 3.61 16.57 11.07
N ASN A 94 3.38 17.42 12.09
CA ASN A 94 4.16 17.48 13.32
C ASN A 94 3.62 16.56 14.44
N TRP A 95 2.60 15.74 14.15
CA TRP A 95 1.97 14.80 15.07
C TRP A 95 1.27 15.41 16.29
N SER A 96 0.99 16.72 16.29
CA SER A 96 0.46 17.41 17.47
C SER A 96 -0.93 16.95 17.90
N ASN A 97 -1.72 16.35 17.00
CA ASN A 97 -3.06 15.83 17.27
C ASN A 97 -3.12 14.30 17.27
N LEU A 98 -1.97 13.61 17.40
CA LEU A 98 -1.94 12.14 17.33
C LEU A 98 -2.78 11.49 18.45
N THR A 99 -2.76 12.07 19.65
CA THR A 99 -3.57 11.59 20.79
C THR A 99 -5.05 11.73 20.49
N ASP A 100 -5.51 12.93 20.10
CA ASP A 100 -6.91 13.19 19.74
C ASP A 100 -7.40 12.27 18.61
N ALA A 101 -6.55 12.01 17.62
CA ALA A 101 -6.85 11.09 16.53
C ALA A 101 -7.03 9.64 17.00
N MET A 102 -6.23 9.20 17.98
CA MET A 102 -6.38 7.87 18.58
C MET A 102 -7.61 7.79 19.48
N GLU A 103 -7.89 8.83 20.28
CA GLU A 103 -9.12 8.93 21.09
C GLU A 103 -10.36 8.85 20.19
N TRP A 104 -10.37 9.54 19.06
CA TRP A 104 -11.45 9.43 18.08
C TRP A 104 -11.67 7.98 17.61
N VAL A 105 -10.60 7.25 17.31
CA VAL A 105 -10.67 5.82 16.91
C VAL A 105 -11.28 4.96 18.01
N LEU A 106 -10.95 5.22 19.27
CA LEU A 106 -11.44 4.47 20.43
C LEU A 106 -12.92 4.78 20.72
N ASP A 107 -13.30 6.05 20.60
CA ASP A 107 -14.65 6.53 20.93
C ASP A 107 -15.67 6.29 19.80
N HIS A 108 -15.21 6.08 18.56
CA HIS A 108 -16.05 5.87 17.38
C HIS A 108 -15.81 4.50 16.72
N PRO A 109 -16.07 3.38 17.42
CA PRO A 109 -15.74 2.05 16.89
C PRO A 109 -16.54 1.69 15.63
N ASN A 110 -17.79 2.15 15.50
CA ASN A 110 -18.62 1.88 14.32
C ASN A 110 -18.14 2.67 13.10
N ASP A 111 -17.78 3.96 13.27
CA ASP A 111 -17.28 4.79 12.19
C ASP A 111 -15.89 4.33 11.73
N THR A 112 -15.05 3.95 12.70
CA THR A 112 -13.75 3.32 12.45
C THR A 112 -13.91 2.04 11.64
N GLN A 113 -14.86 1.19 12.03
CA GLN A 113 -15.14 -0.04 11.31
C GLN A 113 -15.58 0.22 9.86
N ALA A 114 -16.51 1.16 9.66
CA ALA A 114 -16.97 1.52 8.32
C ALA A 114 -15.83 2.11 7.45
N MET A 115 -14.93 2.89 8.04
CA MET A 115 -13.73 3.43 7.38
C MET A 115 -12.77 2.31 6.95
N VAL A 116 -12.48 1.36 7.84
CA VAL A 116 -11.65 0.20 7.56
C VAL A 116 -12.24 -0.64 6.42
N GLU A 117 -13.55 -0.85 6.42
CA GLU A 117 -14.24 -1.59 5.35
C GLU A 117 -14.11 -0.89 3.99
N ARG A 118 -14.35 0.44 3.94
CA ARG A 118 -14.16 1.23 2.71
C ARG A 118 -12.72 1.14 2.21
N ARG A 119 -11.74 1.28 3.11
CA ARG A 119 -10.31 1.14 2.78
C ARG A 119 -9.99 -0.20 2.16
N GLN A 120 -10.42 -1.27 2.80
CA GLN A 120 -10.15 -2.63 2.31
C GLN A 120 -10.83 -2.89 0.96
N GLN A 121 -12.05 -2.37 0.76
CA GLN A 121 -12.72 -2.44 -0.54
C GLN A 121 -11.92 -1.69 -1.62
N TYR A 122 -11.43 -0.49 -1.32
CA TYR A 122 -10.56 0.27 -2.22
C TYR A 122 -9.28 -0.50 -2.55
N ALA A 123 -8.60 -1.04 -1.53
CA ALA A 123 -7.42 -1.88 -1.69
C ALA A 123 -7.68 -3.07 -2.61
N CYS A 124 -8.82 -3.73 -2.48
CA CYS A 124 -9.15 -4.90 -3.31
C CYS A 124 -9.45 -4.56 -4.77
N ARG A 125 -9.98 -3.36 -5.02
CA ARG A 125 -10.16 -2.87 -6.39
C ARG A 125 -8.82 -2.49 -7.02
N MET A 126 -7.93 -1.83 -6.28
CA MET A 126 -6.73 -1.22 -6.85
C MET A 126 -5.49 -2.12 -6.77
N LEU A 127 -5.26 -2.75 -5.62
CA LEU A 127 -3.99 -3.41 -5.26
C LEU A 127 -3.98 -4.92 -5.50
N THR A 128 -4.92 -5.45 -6.28
CA THR A 128 -4.88 -6.84 -6.77
C THR A 128 -4.18 -6.91 -8.13
N PRO A 129 -3.71 -8.09 -8.59
CA PRO A 129 -3.17 -8.23 -9.93
C PRO A 129 -4.11 -7.72 -11.01
N MET A 130 -5.42 -7.96 -10.86
CA MET A 130 -6.44 -7.45 -11.77
C MET A 130 -6.55 -5.93 -11.73
N GLY A 131 -6.56 -5.33 -10.52
CA GLY A 131 -6.57 -3.87 -10.35
C GLY A 131 -5.36 -3.19 -11.00
N LEU A 132 -4.17 -3.73 -10.75
CA LEU A 132 -2.93 -3.26 -11.37
C LEU A 132 -2.98 -3.35 -12.90
N MET A 133 -3.45 -4.47 -13.44
CA MET A 133 -3.56 -4.64 -14.89
C MET A 133 -4.55 -3.67 -15.52
N GLN A 134 -5.67 -3.38 -14.84
CA GLN A 134 -6.62 -2.36 -15.29
C GLN A 134 -6.00 -0.96 -15.28
N TYR A 135 -5.32 -0.58 -14.19
CA TYR A 135 -4.62 0.69 -14.09
C TYR A 135 -3.57 0.84 -15.19
N LEU A 136 -2.69 -0.15 -15.36
CA LEU A 136 -1.65 -0.14 -16.39
C LEU A 136 -2.23 -0.06 -17.80
N ARG A 137 -3.33 -0.79 -18.09
CA ARG A 137 -3.99 -0.72 -19.38
C ARG A 137 -4.49 0.70 -19.66
N GLN A 138 -5.20 1.31 -18.72
CA GLN A 138 -5.72 2.67 -18.89
C GLN A 138 -4.59 3.69 -19.06
N LEU A 139 -3.54 3.58 -18.25
CA LEU A 139 -2.35 4.43 -18.33
C LEU A 139 -1.68 4.33 -19.71
N LEU A 140 -1.40 3.11 -20.17
CA LEU A 140 -0.70 2.90 -21.44
C LEU A 140 -1.56 3.29 -22.65
N VAL A 141 -2.86 3.00 -22.64
CA VAL A 141 -3.78 3.41 -23.72
C VAL A 141 -3.91 4.93 -23.76
N GLY A 142 -4.09 5.57 -22.60
CA GLY A 142 -4.16 7.03 -22.50
C GLY A 142 -2.87 7.69 -22.98
N TYR A 143 -1.71 7.20 -22.52
CA TYR A 143 -0.41 7.69 -22.95
C TYR A 143 -0.17 7.49 -24.45
N ALA A 144 -0.52 6.32 -25.01
CA ALA A 144 -0.40 6.06 -26.44
C ALA A 144 -1.26 7.02 -27.28
N GLY A 145 -2.43 7.43 -26.77
CA GLY A 145 -3.28 8.43 -27.40
C GLY A 145 -2.69 9.85 -27.45
N LEU A 146 -1.64 10.14 -26.67
CA LEU A 146 -0.92 11.41 -26.69
C LEU A 146 0.25 11.43 -27.70
N LEU A 147 0.57 10.30 -28.34
CA LEU A 147 1.67 10.24 -29.29
C LEU A 147 1.33 10.98 -30.57
N THR A 148 2.18 11.94 -30.95
CA THR A 148 2.04 12.71 -32.19
C THR A 148 2.88 12.15 -33.35
N TYR A 149 3.43 10.95 -33.18
CA TYR A 149 4.32 10.31 -34.14
C TYR A 149 4.08 8.80 -34.22
N ASN A 150 4.46 8.20 -35.35
CA ASN A 150 4.38 6.76 -35.55
C ASN A 150 5.59 6.07 -34.90
N VAL A 151 5.32 5.14 -34.00
CA VAL A 151 6.38 4.39 -33.30
C VAL A 151 7.04 3.40 -34.27
N THR A 152 8.34 3.56 -34.49
CA THR A 152 9.17 2.59 -35.22
C THR A 152 10.07 1.84 -34.25
N ARG A 153 10.21 0.53 -34.43
CA ARG A 153 11.11 -0.29 -33.60
C ARG A 153 12.56 0.02 -33.92
N ASP A 154 13.37 0.22 -32.88
CA ASP A 154 14.82 0.34 -33.00
C ASP A 154 15.44 -1.05 -33.22
N ASN A 155 16.30 -1.19 -34.23
CA ASN A 155 16.96 -2.44 -34.61
C ASN A 155 17.89 -3.00 -33.51
N THR A 156 18.29 -2.17 -32.55
CA THR A 156 19.10 -2.59 -31.38
C THR A 156 18.26 -3.18 -30.25
N THR A 157 16.92 -3.07 -30.31
CA THR A 157 16.02 -3.59 -29.27
C THR A 157 15.83 -5.10 -29.38
N ILE A 158 16.06 -5.79 -28.26
CA ILE A 158 15.82 -7.23 -28.15
C ILE A 158 14.33 -7.46 -27.81
N PRO A 159 13.60 -8.33 -28.53
CA PRO A 159 12.21 -8.62 -28.20
C PRO A 159 12.09 -9.21 -26.79
N PHE A 160 11.14 -8.69 -25.99
CA PHE A 160 10.71 -9.37 -24.78
C PHE A 160 9.89 -10.59 -25.17
N THR A 161 10.45 -11.79 -25.04
CA THR A 161 9.75 -13.05 -25.33
C THR A 161 9.48 -13.81 -24.04
N THR A 162 8.43 -14.64 -24.02
CA THR A 162 8.09 -15.47 -22.85
C THR A 162 9.23 -16.42 -22.43
N ALA A 163 10.16 -16.73 -23.35
CA ALA A 163 11.35 -17.53 -23.10
C ALA A 163 12.43 -16.79 -22.27
N THR A 164 12.39 -15.46 -22.20
CA THR A 164 13.28 -14.62 -21.37
C THR A 164 12.92 -14.66 -19.87
N ARG A 165 12.08 -15.63 -19.44
CA ARG A 165 11.59 -15.78 -18.05
C ARG A 165 12.65 -16.20 -17.04
N ARG A 166 13.86 -16.63 -17.43
CA ARG A 166 14.92 -17.01 -16.49
C ARG A 166 15.95 -15.89 -16.29
N LEU A 167 15.79 -15.19 -15.17
CA LEU A 167 16.85 -14.97 -14.17
C LEU A 167 18.06 -14.05 -14.44
N ASP A 168 18.11 -13.21 -15.47
CA ASP A 168 19.29 -12.32 -15.63
C ASP A 168 19.09 -10.87 -15.15
N LEU A 169 17.85 -10.39 -14.97
CA LEU A 169 17.62 -9.03 -14.46
C LEU A 169 17.67 -8.91 -12.92
N ILE A 170 17.66 -10.03 -12.19
CA ILE A 170 17.64 -10.04 -10.71
C ILE A 170 19.03 -10.30 -10.11
N ARG A 171 20.02 -10.74 -10.92
CA ARG A 171 21.41 -10.90 -10.48
C ARG A 171 22.20 -9.60 -10.64
N ARG A 172 21.79 -8.52 -9.96
CA ARG A 172 22.79 -7.51 -9.55
C ARG A 172 23.52 -8.08 -8.33
N PRO A 173 24.85 -8.27 -8.35
CA PRO A 173 25.57 -8.64 -7.14
C PRO A 173 25.30 -7.56 -6.09
N ARG A 174 24.85 -7.97 -4.89
CA ARG A 174 24.92 -7.08 -3.73
C ARG A 174 26.39 -6.73 -3.57
N LYS A 175 26.75 -5.46 -3.77
CA LYS A 175 28.06 -4.97 -3.35
C LYS A 175 28.18 -5.28 -1.85
N ARG A 176 29.21 -6.05 -1.49
CA ARG A 176 29.62 -6.27 -0.10
C ARG A 176 30.14 -4.97 0.47
#